data_AF-D4GJB5-F1
#
_entry.id   AF-D4GJB5-F1
#
_cell.length_a   1.000
_cell.length_b   1.000
_cell.length_c   1.000
_cell.angle_alpha   90.00
_cell.angle_beta   90.00
_cell.angle_gamma   90.00
#
_symmetry.space_group_name_H-M   'P 1'
#
loop_
_entity.id
_entity.type
_entity.pdbx_description
1 polymer ?
#
loop_
_entity_poly.entity_id
_entity_poly.type
_entity_poly.pdbx_seq_one_letter_code
_entity_poly.pdbx_strand_id
1 'polypeptide(L)'
;MRSLMMMLCGLLFSASLWAAIDTYAFDSVAQEEQYREITASLRCPKCQNNSIADSNAMIASDMRLKVYQLMKQGQSRQQIIDYMVARYGNFVSYQPPVTPSTLILWAGPALFVIVGGTVIVWRSRQRKTRSELDDQEQQRLAAILKSDRKRIMAVFLLTIFLLLLAACILFLAAGWRQRETHTAARDNLNTHFYRQRLAEMTLDEEQGVIADRAVMEQELQQTLLSDIPPATDAHSHRSRRWVLLPGLIVLVIVSLASYLKTGGLTQLSGWLQVQEVYPALRAQLMDPHARPLTQEQLSRLQLGLRSQLQTEPDNLSGWAMLGRLGMVLNNATGARQAFEHALQLAPNNFALQQDYAEVLTRSGDPQDNRQAGLLLKDLLKQHPQDIRTLSLLAYNAFEQQQYSQAIDSWQTLLQVLPADDPRREGIARSIEHAKTDAGQQSSQLTVEVTLSPQAEKMLPPGGVMYISVTDGVSPVPVAVKRISPGHFPVSLTLDDSNAMLQERRLSTQKQIQVRVRIARNGRANPEPGDWFGVSAVVPWDGHQHIDVAIDKQQP
;
A
#
# COMPACT_ATOMS: atom_id res chain seq x y z
N MET A 1 44.33 34.26 -14.47
CA MET A 1 43.94 32.87 -14.83
C MET A 1 43.16 32.16 -13.72
N ARG A 2 43.73 31.80 -12.56
CA ARG A 2 43.00 31.04 -11.49
C ARG A 2 41.62 31.61 -11.10
N SER A 3 41.49 32.92 -10.87
CA SER A 3 40.19 33.55 -10.54
C SER A 3 39.18 33.46 -11.71
N LEU A 4 39.62 33.70 -12.94
CA LEU A 4 38.78 33.53 -14.15
C LEU A 4 38.32 32.08 -14.32
N MET A 5 39.19 31.10 -14.02
CA MET A 5 38.86 29.67 -14.09
C MET A 5 37.80 29.28 -13.03
N MET A 6 37.92 29.79 -11.80
CA MET A 6 36.91 29.55 -10.75
C MET A 6 35.58 30.22 -11.09
N MET A 7 35.60 31.42 -11.68
CA MET A 7 34.37 32.10 -12.12
C MET A 7 33.70 31.35 -13.28
N LEU A 8 34.48 30.80 -14.22
CA LEU A 8 33.97 29.97 -15.32
C LEU A 8 33.39 28.64 -14.83
N CYS A 9 34.07 27.96 -13.88
CA CYS A 9 33.52 26.76 -13.23
C CYS A 9 32.22 27.05 -12.45
N GLY A 10 32.11 28.22 -11.80
CA GLY A 10 30.87 28.64 -11.13
C GLY A 10 29.71 28.87 -12.10
N LEU A 11 29.96 29.51 -13.25
CA LEU A 11 28.96 29.65 -14.32
C LEU A 11 28.55 28.31 -14.93
N LEU A 12 29.49 27.37 -15.11
CA LEU A 12 29.18 26.04 -15.65
C LEU A 12 28.34 25.19 -14.68
N PHE A 13 28.48 25.38 -13.36
CA PHE A 13 27.65 24.70 -12.37
C PHE A 13 26.21 25.24 -12.24
N SER A 14 25.94 26.47 -12.69
CA SER A 14 24.61 27.09 -12.60
C SER A 14 23.66 26.71 -13.75
N ALA A 15 24.14 25.99 -14.77
CA ALA A 15 23.33 25.55 -15.92
C ALA A 15 22.41 24.34 -15.62
N SER A 16 22.52 23.72 -14.43
CA SER A 16 21.84 22.46 -14.08
C SER A 16 20.52 22.64 -13.32
N LEU A 17 19.68 23.58 -13.75
CA LEU A 17 18.31 23.77 -13.23
C LEU A 17 17.26 23.63 -14.34
N TRP A 18 17.19 22.43 -14.91
CA TRP A 18 16.03 22.01 -15.73
C TRP A 18 14.86 21.68 -14.80
N ALA A 19 14.16 22.72 -14.33
CA ALA A 19 12.82 22.56 -13.81
C ALA A 19 11.92 22.15 -14.98
N ALA A 20 11.57 20.87 -15.07
CA ALA A 20 10.58 20.37 -16.02
C ALA A 20 9.18 20.89 -15.64
N ILE A 21 8.87 22.10 -16.10
CA ILE A 21 7.55 22.70 -16.01
C ILE A 21 6.74 22.15 -17.18
N ASP A 22 5.64 21.45 -16.88
CA ASP A 22 4.71 20.93 -17.88
C ASP A 22 3.99 22.09 -18.60
N THR A 23 4.59 22.64 -19.67
CA THR A 23 4.02 23.76 -20.44
C THR A 23 2.98 23.26 -21.44
N TYR A 24 1.70 23.36 -21.07
CA TYR A 24 0.56 23.08 -21.95
C TYR A 24 0.09 24.32 -22.71
N ALA A 25 -0.45 24.13 -23.92
CA ALA A 25 -0.95 25.21 -24.78
C ALA A 25 -2.48 25.25 -24.79
N PHE A 26 -3.07 26.34 -24.29
CA PHE A 26 -4.52 26.50 -24.17
C PHE A 26 -5.09 27.41 -25.26
N ASP A 27 -6.32 27.14 -25.70
CA ASP A 27 -6.99 27.89 -26.78
C ASP A 27 -7.57 29.22 -26.27
N SER A 28 -7.72 29.36 -24.94
CA SER A 28 -8.18 30.58 -24.26
C SER A 28 -7.74 30.58 -22.79
N VAL A 29 -7.74 31.77 -22.18
CA VAL A 29 -7.46 31.95 -20.74
C VAL A 29 -8.46 31.17 -19.87
N ALA A 30 -9.75 31.15 -20.26
CA ALA A 30 -10.78 30.39 -19.55
C ALA A 30 -10.52 28.86 -19.59
N GLN A 31 -9.96 28.34 -20.69
CA GLN A 31 -9.56 26.94 -20.79
C GLN A 31 -8.35 26.63 -19.88
N GLU A 32 -7.40 27.55 -19.75
CA GLU A 32 -6.28 27.43 -18.81
C GLU A 32 -6.75 27.49 -17.34
N GLU A 33 -7.68 28.39 -17.02
CA GLU A 33 -8.24 28.52 -15.67
C GLU A 33 -9.01 27.27 -15.26
N GLN A 34 -9.87 26.75 -16.14
CA GLN A 34 -10.57 25.47 -15.94
C GLN A 34 -9.58 24.30 -15.72
N TYR A 35 -8.45 24.28 -16.43
CA TYR A 35 -7.40 23.28 -16.21
C TYR A 35 -6.77 23.37 -14.82
N ARG A 36 -6.43 24.58 -14.38
CA ARG A 36 -5.87 24.87 -13.05
C ARG A 36 -6.86 24.48 -11.94
N GLU A 37 -8.14 24.81 -12.08
CA GLU A 37 -9.18 24.39 -11.12
C GLU A 37 -9.32 22.86 -11.03
N ILE A 38 -9.37 22.16 -12.16
CA ILE A 38 -9.54 20.70 -12.17
C ILE A 38 -8.33 20.04 -11.51
N THR A 39 -7.12 20.44 -11.89
CA THR A 39 -5.87 19.87 -11.33
C THR A 39 -5.66 20.20 -9.84
N ALA A 40 -6.12 21.35 -9.35
CA ALA A 40 -6.18 21.65 -7.92
C ALA A 40 -7.23 20.81 -7.18
N SER A 41 -8.37 20.50 -7.81
CA SER A 41 -9.45 19.70 -7.21
C SER A 41 -9.21 18.19 -7.13
N LEU A 42 -8.10 17.71 -7.73
CA LEU A 42 -7.71 16.30 -7.77
C LEU A 42 -6.44 16.06 -6.94
N ARG A 43 -6.44 15.02 -6.11
CA ARG A 43 -5.33 14.60 -5.23
C ARG A 43 -4.39 13.65 -5.96
N CYS A 44 -3.09 13.79 -5.71
CA CYS A 44 -2.11 12.78 -6.12
C CYS A 44 -2.31 11.49 -5.29
N PRO A 45 -2.59 10.32 -5.91
CA PRO A 45 -2.90 9.09 -5.17
C PRO A 45 -1.70 8.42 -4.49
N LYS A 46 -0.48 8.92 -4.74
CA LYS A 46 0.78 8.44 -4.15
C LYS A 46 1.44 9.46 -3.20
N CYS A 47 0.87 10.66 -3.09
CA CYS A 47 1.45 11.77 -2.34
C CYS A 47 0.61 12.04 -1.09
N GLN A 48 1.23 12.48 0.00
CA GLN A 48 0.50 12.82 1.22
C GLN A 48 -0.23 14.17 1.05
N ASN A 49 -1.54 14.13 0.83
CA ASN A 49 -2.46 15.30 0.79
C ASN A 49 -2.18 16.42 -0.23
N ASN A 50 -1.25 16.23 -1.18
CA ASN A 50 -0.99 17.19 -2.25
C ASN A 50 -1.96 17.02 -3.43
N SER A 51 -2.30 18.14 -4.09
CA SER A 51 -3.01 18.13 -5.38
C SER A 51 -2.14 17.55 -6.50
N ILE A 52 -2.72 17.25 -7.66
CA ILE A 52 -1.92 16.95 -8.87
C ILE A 52 -1.35 18.20 -9.54
N ALA A 53 -1.83 19.40 -9.19
CA ALA A 53 -1.20 20.66 -9.61
C ALA A 53 0.16 20.86 -8.90
N ASP A 54 0.20 20.66 -7.58
CA ASP A 54 1.39 20.96 -6.74
C ASP A 54 2.41 19.81 -6.65
N SER A 55 2.05 18.62 -7.14
CA SER A 55 2.89 17.43 -7.04
C SER A 55 3.83 17.26 -8.24
N ASN A 56 5.06 16.85 -7.96
CA ASN A 56 6.09 16.47 -8.94
C ASN A 56 6.20 14.95 -9.15
N ALA A 57 5.31 14.14 -8.57
CA ALA A 57 5.32 12.68 -8.77
C ALA A 57 4.93 12.33 -10.22
N MET A 58 5.54 11.28 -10.79
CA MET A 58 5.24 10.80 -12.16
C MET A 58 3.72 10.64 -12.41
N ILE A 59 3.02 10.02 -11.47
CA ILE A 59 1.55 9.82 -11.56
C ILE A 59 0.75 11.13 -11.54
N ALA A 60 1.27 12.20 -10.95
CA ALA A 60 0.63 13.52 -11.00
C ALA A 60 0.81 14.16 -12.38
N SER A 61 1.98 14.00 -13.03
CA SER A 61 2.20 14.44 -14.41
C SER A 61 1.32 13.64 -15.39
N ASP A 62 1.22 12.31 -15.26
CA ASP A 62 0.30 11.48 -16.04
C ASP A 62 -1.16 11.94 -15.92
N MET A 63 -1.61 12.24 -14.70
CA MET A 63 -2.96 12.73 -14.43
C MET A 63 -3.17 14.14 -14.97
N ARG A 64 -2.20 15.04 -14.85
CA ARG A 64 -2.19 16.39 -15.45
C ARG A 64 -2.31 16.33 -16.96
N LEU A 65 -1.52 15.49 -17.62
CA LEU A 65 -1.59 15.24 -19.07
C LEU A 65 -2.96 14.69 -19.46
N LYS A 66 -3.54 13.80 -18.66
CA LYS A 66 -4.85 13.22 -18.95
C LYS A 66 -6.00 14.22 -18.77
N VAL A 67 -5.96 15.10 -17.76
CA VAL A 67 -6.89 16.24 -17.62
C VAL A 67 -6.82 17.12 -18.86
N TYR A 68 -5.61 17.49 -19.30
CA TYR A 68 -5.40 18.32 -20.49
C TYR A 68 -6.00 17.68 -21.76
N GLN A 69 -5.75 16.38 -21.99
CA GLN A 69 -6.33 15.65 -23.12
C GLN A 69 -7.86 15.64 -23.12
N LEU A 70 -8.50 15.33 -21.99
CA LEU A 70 -9.96 15.25 -21.90
C LEU A 70 -10.61 16.64 -22.07
N MET A 71 -9.94 17.69 -21.59
CA MET A 71 -10.41 19.07 -21.78
C MET A 71 -10.28 19.54 -23.23
N LYS A 72 -9.18 19.19 -23.94
CA LYS A 72 -9.06 19.41 -25.39
C LYS A 72 -10.08 18.62 -26.21
N GLN A 73 -10.58 17.50 -25.68
CA GLN A 73 -11.70 16.73 -26.24
C GLN A 73 -13.08 17.34 -25.94
N GLY A 74 -13.14 18.51 -25.30
CA GLY A 74 -14.39 19.22 -25.00
C GLY A 74 -15.21 18.61 -23.85
N GLN A 75 -14.60 17.76 -23.01
CA GLN A 75 -15.30 17.20 -21.85
C GLN A 75 -15.54 18.25 -20.75
N SER A 76 -16.68 18.14 -20.08
CA SER A 76 -17.02 19.02 -18.96
C SER A 76 -16.18 18.70 -17.71
N ARG A 77 -16.04 19.67 -16.81
CA ARG A 77 -15.39 19.51 -15.50
C ARG A 77 -15.84 18.24 -14.77
N GLN A 78 -17.14 17.95 -14.76
CA GLN A 78 -17.67 16.78 -14.07
C GLN A 78 -17.27 15.47 -14.77
N GLN A 79 -17.36 15.40 -16.10
CA GLN A 79 -16.94 14.21 -16.86
C GLN A 79 -15.46 13.89 -16.66
N ILE A 80 -14.61 14.91 -16.58
CA ILE A 80 -13.18 14.76 -16.29
C ILE A 80 -12.96 14.21 -14.87
N ILE A 81 -13.65 14.77 -13.87
CA ILE A 81 -13.57 14.28 -12.48
C ILE A 81 -14.09 12.83 -12.38
N ASP A 82 -15.22 12.52 -13.01
CA ASP A 82 -15.82 11.19 -13.01
C ASP A 82 -14.88 10.15 -13.66
N TYR A 83 -14.22 10.50 -14.77
CA TYR A 83 -13.18 9.66 -15.37
C TYR A 83 -12.01 9.41 -14.41
N MET A 84 -11.53 10.46 -13.73
CA MET A 84 -10.43 10.36 -12.77
C MET A 84 -10.82 9.49 -11.57
N VAL A 85 -12.03 9.64 -11.05
CA VAL A 85 -12.57 8.81 -9.96
C VAL A 85 -12.76 7.36 -10.41
N ALA A 86 -13.27 7.11 -11.63
CA ALA A 86 -13.44 5.76 -12.16
C ALA A 86 -12.10 5.05 -12.43
N ARG A 87 -11.06 5.79 -12.83
CA ARG A 87 -9.73 5.24 -13.16
C ARG A 87 -8.80 5.11 -11.95
N TYR A 88 -8.84 6.07 -11.02
CA TYR A 88 -7.88 6.18 -9.91
C TYR A 88 -8.53 6.05 -8.51
N GLY A 89 -9.86 6.07 -8.41
CA GLY A 89 -10.64 5.82 -7.19
C GLY A 89 -11.21 7.07 -6.52
N ASN A 90 -12.23 6.88 -5.67
CA ASN A 90 -12.98 7.95 -4.98
C ASN A 90 -12.11 8.92 -4.16
N PHE A 91 -10.94 8.49 -3.69
CA PHE A 91 -10.03 9.28 -2.85
C PHE A 91 -9.24 10.34 -3.63
N VAL A 92 -9.32 10.31 -4.95
CA VAL A 92 -8.66 11.29 -5.84
C VAL A 92 -9.43 12.61 -5.92
N SER A 93 -10.73 12.66 -5.63
CA SER A 93 -11.46 13.93 -5.54
C SER A 93 -11.37 14.52 -4.12
N TYR A 94 -11.15 15.84 -3.98
CA TYR A 94 -11.39 16.51 -2.69
C TYR A 94 -12.88 16.53 -2.30
N GLN A 95 -13.79 16.43 -3.27
CA GLN A 95 -15.24 16.36 -3.06
C GLN A 95 -15.68 14.88 -3.12
N PRO A 96 -16.00 14.23 -1.98
CA PRO A 96 -16.39 12.83 -1.98
C PRO A 96 -17.74 12.63 -2.70
N PRO A 97 -17.86 11.63 -3.59
CA PRO A 97 -19.11 11.39 -4.33
C PRO A 97 -20.24 10.97 -3.38
N VAL A 98 -21.46 11.44 -3.66
CA VAL A 98 -22.68 11.07 -2.93
C VAL A 98 -23.03 9.60 -3.17
N THR A 99 -22.53 8.76 -2.27
CA THR A 99 -22.75 7.30 -2.22
C THR A 99 -23.59 6.92 -1.00
N PRO A 100 -24.31 5.79 -0.99
CA PRO A 100 -25.14 5.39 0.15
C PRO A 100 -24.41 5.37 1.50
N SER A 101 -23.14 4.96 1.52
CA SER A 101 -22.28 4.97 2.72
C SER A 101 -21.96 6.39 3.21
N THR A 102 -21.63 7.33 2.30
CA THR A 102 -21.47 8.75 2.69
C THR A 102 -22.79 9.36 3.14
N LEU A 103 -23.92 8.99 2.51
CA LEU A 103 -25.24 9.52 2.85
C LEU A 103 -25.65 9.13 4.28
N ILE A 104 -25.30 7.91 4.74
CA ILE A 104 -25.46 7.50 6.14
C ILE A 104 -24.62 8.37 7.09
N LEU A 105 -23.40 8.76 6.71
CA LEU A 105 -22.54 9.62 7.53
C LEU A 105 -23.12 11.04 7.69
N TRP A 106 -23.71 11.60 6.63
CA TRP A 106 -24.34 12.93 6.66
C TRP A 106 -25.72 12.93 7.33
N ALA A 107 -26.57 11.93 7.03
CA ALA A 107 -27.95 11.87 7.53
C ALA A 107 -28.08 11.24 8.92
N GLY A 108 -27.14 10.37 9.33
CA GLY A 108 -27.15 9.69 10.62
C GLY A 108 -27.28 10.63 11.84
N PRO A 109 -26.49 11.73 11.93
CA PRO A 109 -26.63 12.71 13.01
C PRO A 109 -28.02 13.36 13.08
N ALA A 110 -28.62 13.71 11.93
CA ALA A 110 -29.95 14.31 11.88
C ALA A 110 -31.04 13.31 12.28
N LEU A 111 -30.95 12.07 11.79
CA LEU A 111 -31.85 10.98 12.18
C LEU A 111 -31.78 10.70 13.69
N PHE A 112 -30.57 10.70 14.27
CA PHE A 112 -30.36 10.52 15.71
C PHE A 112 -31.03 11.62 16.55
N VAL A 113 -30.96 12.88 16.11
CA VAL A 113 -31.63 14.01 16.79
C VAL A 113 -33.16 13.86 16.71
N ILE A 114 -33.71 13.48 15.56
CA ILE A 114 -35.17 13.31 15.37
C ILE A 114 -35.71 12.14 16.20
N VAL A 115 -35.03 10.98 16.17
CA VAL A 115 -35.39 9.80 16.97
C VAL A 115 -35.21 10.07 18.47
N GLY A 116 -34.12 10.74 18.86
CA GLY A 116 -33.89 11.17 20.24
C GLY A 116 -34.99 12.10 20.75
N GLY A 117 -35.35 13.13 19.97
CA GLY A 117 -36.40 14.09 20.32
C GLY A 117 -37.78 13.45 20.48
N THR A 118 -38.17 12.57 19.54
CA THR A 118 -39.45 11.85 19.63
C THR A 118 -39.51 10.89 20.82
N VAL A 119 -38.42 10.17 21.13
CA VAL A 119 -38.33 9.31 22.32
C VAL A 119 -38.38 10.13 23.63
N ILE A 120 -37.77 11.31 23.67
CA ILE A 120 -37.83 12.23 24.82
C ILE A 120 -39.27 12.72 25.07
N VAL A 121 -39.98 13.16 24.02
CA VAL A 121 -41.38 13.62 24.10
C VAL A 121 -42.33 12.48 24.47
N TRP A 122 -42.06 11.25 24.02
CA TRP A 122 -42.84 10.07 24.39
C TRP A 122 -42.62 9.66 25.86
N ARG A 123 -41.37 9.65 26.34
CA ARG A 123 -41.05 9.30 27.74
C ARG A 123 -41.43 10.35 28.77
N SER A 124 -41.46 11.64 28.42
CA SER A 124 -41.88 12.70 29.36
C SER A 124 -43.31 12.52 29.88
N ARG A 125 -44.13 11.72 29.19
CA ARG A 125 -45.52 11.41 29.56
C ARG A 125 -45.68 10.29 30.59
N GLN A 126 -44.63 9.57 31.02
CA GLN A 126 -44.78 8.39 31.91
C GLN A 126 -43.83 8.30 33.13
N ARG A 127 -44.32 8.79 34.28
CA ARG A 127 -44.21 8.28 35.69
C ARG A 127 -42.87 8.29 36.50
N LYS A 128 -42.96 8.97 37.67
CA LYS A 128 -42.69 8.57 39.10
C LYS A 128 -41.43 7.74 39.55
N THR A 129 -40.55 8.38 40.36
CA THR A 129 -39.80 7.92 41.61
C THR A 129 -38.85 6.67 41.56
N ARG A 130 -38.09 6.20 42.60
CA ARG A 130 -37.63 6.63 43.96
C ARG A 130 -36.23 6.00 44.36
N SER A 131 -35.33 6.83 44.95
CA SER A 131 -34.21 6.63 45.94
C SER A 131 -33.11 5.51 45.87
N GLU A 132 -32.12 5.61 46.80
CA GLU A 132 -30.70 5.17 46.74
C GLU A 132 -30.25 4.19 47.86
N LEU A 133 -29.00 3.68 47.79
CA LEU A 133 -28.18 2.84 48.71
C LEU A 133 -26.68 3.06 48.40
N ASP A 134 -25.64 2.67 49.17
CA ASP A 134 -25.40 2.50 50.62
C ASP A 134 -23.88 2.37 50.91
N ASP A 135 -23.42 2.56 52.15
CA ASP A 135 -22.01 2.80 52.53
C ASP A 135 -21.04 1.61 52.34
N GLN A 136 -21.52 0.38 52.14
CA GLN A 136 -20.64 -0.77 51.84
C GLN A 136 -19.86 -0.62 50.51
N GLU A 137 -20.37 0.14 49.54
CA GLU A 137 -19.69 0.35 48.26
C GLU A 137 -18.41 1.21 48.41
N GLN A 138 -18.38 2.11 49.40
CA GLN A 138 -17.25 2.99 49.68
C GLN A 138 -15.99 2.21 50.13
N GLN A 139 -16.17 1.08 50.82
CA GLN A 139 -15.03 0.30 51.34
C GLN A 139 -14.34 -0.53 50.25
N ARG A 140 -15.08 -1.00 49.24
CA ARG A 140 -14.50 -1.67 48.05
C ARG A 140 -13.63 -0.74 47.21
N LEU A 141 -13.95 0.56 47.19
CA LEU A 141 -13.22 1.59 46.44
C LEU A 141 -11.77 1.75 46.95
N ALA A 142 -11.55 1.63 48.26
CA ALA A 142 -10.23 1.81 48.88
C ALA A 142 -9.21 0.73 48.48
N ALA A 143 -9.66 -0.50 48.23
CA ALA A 143 -8.78 -1.63 47.90
C ALA A 143 -8.23 -1.57 46.45
N ILE A 144 -9.00 -1.01 45.51
CA ILE A 144 -8.64 -0.92 44.09
C ILE A 144 -7.52 0.11 43.85
N LEU A 145 -7.28 1.00 44.83
CA LEU A 145 -6.26 2.05 44.82
C LEU A 145 -4.86 1.57 45.28
N LYS A 146 -4.44 0.34 45.00
CA LYS A 146 -3.05 -0.15 45.18
C LYS A 146 -2.61 -1.12 44.06
N SER A 147 -1.41 -1.07 43.50
CA SER A 147 -0.35 -0.04 43.64
C SER A 147 0.32 0.35 42.31
N ASP A 148 0.72 -0.57 41.43
CA ASP A 148 1.69 -0.23 40.37
C ASP A 148 1.42 -0.81 38.96
N ARG A 149 0.16 -1.16 38.65
CA ARG A 149 -0.34 -0.81 37.28
C ARG A 149 -0.34 0.72 37.12
N LYS A 150 -0.49 1.45 38.24
CA LYS A 150 -0.44 2.92 38.39
C LYS A 150 0.93 3.58 38.14
N ARG A 151 1.70 3.19 37.13
CA ARG A 151 2.83 4.02 36.64
C ARG A 151 2.71 4.30 35.17
N ILE A 152 2.76 3.27 34.33
CA ILE A 152 2.47 3.43 32.89
C ILE A 152 0.97 3.66 32.69
N MET A 153 0.14 2.85 33.37
CA MET A 153 -1.29 3.17 33.46
C MET A 153 -1.50 4.44 34.26
N ALA A 154 -0.63 4.90 35.17
CA ALA A 154 -0.81 6.23 35.77
C ALA A 154 -0.39 7.39 34.87
N VAL A 155 0.52 7.28 33.89
CA VAL A 155 0.75 8.40 32.95
C VAL A 155 -0.43 8.50 31.98
N PHE A 156 -0.89 7.38 31.44
CA PHE A 156 -2.06 7.33 30.56
C PHE A 156 -3.38 7.62 31.32
N LEU A 157 -3.52 7.13 32.55
CA LEU A 157 -4.60 7.56 33.45
C LEU A 157 -4.37 8.95 34.00
N LEU A 158 -3.19 9.56 34.01
CA LEU A 158 -2.99 10.96 34.45
C LEU A 158 -3.30 11.91 33.31
N THR A 159 -3.07 11.55 32.05
CA THR A 159 -3.62 12.30 30.91
C THR A 159 -5.13 12.12 30.82
N ILE A 160 -5.66 10.89 30.94
CA ILE A 160 -7.11 10.66 31.02
C ILE A 160 -7.71 11.31 32.28
N PHE A 161 -7.04 11.27 33.43
CA PHE A 161 -7.50 11.92 34.67
C PHE A 161 -7.39 13.43 34.56
N LEU A 162 -6.37 14.02 33.93
CA LEU A 162 -6.32 15.46 33.67
C LEU A 162 -7.40 15.89 32.68
N LEU A 163 -7.71 15.08 31.66
CA LEU A 163 -8.82 15.34 30.73
C LEU A 163 -10.19 15.15 31.40
N LEU A 164 -10.36 14.11 32.22
CA LEU A 164 -11.57 13.88 33.01
C LEU A 164 -11.70 14.86 34.16
N LEU A 165 -10.61 15.38 34.73
CA LEU A 165 -10.56 16.39 35.77
C LEU A 165 -10.76 17.77 35.17
N ALA A 166 -10.27 18.05 33.96
CA ALA A 166 -10.65 19.24 33.20
C ALA A 166 -12.13 19.18 32.82
N ALA A 167 -12.62 18.04 32.33
CA ALA A 167 -14.05 17.83 32.07
C ALA A 167 -14.90 17.90 33.34
N CYS A 168 -14.41 17.38 34.47
CA CYS A 168 -15.08 17.45 35.77
C CYS A 168 -15.01 18.85 36.37
N ILE A 169 -13.93 19.61 36.20
CA ILE A 169 -13.82 21.03 36.56
C ILE A 169 -14.74 21.86 35.67
N LEU A 170 -14.84 21.59 34.37
CA LEU A 170 -15.79 22.26 33.48
C LEU A 170 -17.24 21.89 33.83
N PHE A 171 -17.51 20.63 34.20
CA PHE A 171 -18.82 20.15 34.64
C PHE A 171 -19.21 20.70 36.02
N LEU A 172 -18.26 20.78 36.95
CA LEU A 172 -18.41 21.41 38.26
C LEU A 172 -18.55 22.92 38.12
N ALA A 173 -17.77 23.60 37.28
CA ALA A 173 -17.90 25.03 37.01
C ALA A 173 -19.22 25.36 36.29
N ALA A 174 -19.69 24.51 35.38
CA ALA A 174 -21.02 24.63 34.78
C ALA A 174 -22.14 24.37 35.81
N GLY A 175 -21.91 23.54 36.83
CA GLY A 175 -22.83 23.31 37.95
C GLY A 175 -22.69 24.29 39.13
N TRP A 176 -21.55 24.97 39.26
CA TRP A 176 -21.20 25.95 40.30
C TRP A 176 -21.40 27.38 39.82
N ARG A 177 -21.64 27.61 38.53
CA ARG A 177 -22.31 28.83 38.07
C ARG A 177 -23.71 28.84 38.66
N GLN A 178 -23.79 29.33 39.89
CA GLN A 178 -25.01 29.52 40.63
C GLN A 178 -25.95 30.33 39.75
N ARG A 179 -27.04 29.67 39.34
CA ARG A 179 -28.27 30.39 39.05
C ARG A 179 -28.75 30.92 40.39
N GLU A 180 -28.26 32.08 40.79
CA GLU A 180 -29.18 33.01 41.45
C GLU A 180 -30.34 33.19 40.48
N THR A 181 -31.48 32.64 40.85
CA THR A 181 -32.70 32.77 40.08
C THR A 181 -33.06 34.24 40.06
N HIS A 182 -33.19 34.84 38.87
CA HIS A 182 -33.51 36.27 38.69
C HIS A 182 -34.72 36.74 39.50
N THR A 183 -35.63 35.83 39.89
CA THR A 183 -36.72 36.07 40.84
C THR A 183 -36.19 36.47 42.22
N ALA A 184 -35.43 35.62 42.92
CA ALA A 184 -34.91 35.90 44.26
C ALA A 184 -34.11 37.21 44.38
N ALA A 185 -33.34 37.58 43.33
CA ALA A 185 -32.63 38.86 43.28
C ALA A 185 -33.59 40.06 43.07
N ARG A 186 -34.66 39.90 42.28
CA ARG A 186 -35.72 40.90 42.08
C ARG A 186 -36.58 41.07 43.34
N ASP A 187 -37.01 39.99 43.96
CA ASP A 187 -37.87 40.01 45.15
C ASP A 187 -37.17 40.74 46.31
N ASN A 188 -35.86 40.50 46.47
CA ASN A 188 -35.01 41.21 47.44
C ASN A 188 -34.89 42.72 47.09
N LEU A 189 -34.67 43.06 45.82
CA LEU A 189 -34.60 44.45 45.35
C LEU A 189 -35.93 45.20 45.56
N ASN A 190 -37.07 44.58 45.23
CA ASN A 190 -38.40 45.14 45.42
C ASN A 190 -38.70 45.36 46.92
N THR A 191 -38.33 44.39 47.77
CA THR A 191 -38.42 44.52 49.24
C THR A 191 -37.52 45.64 49.78
N HIS A 192 -36.35 45.88 49.17
CA HIS A 192 -35.47 46.98 49.55
C HIS A 192 -36.09 48.34 49.19
N PHE A 193 -36.59 48.52 47.96
CA PHE A 193 -37.25 49.76 47.55
C PHE A 193 -38.47 50.09 48.42
N TYR A 194 -39.29 49.09 48.77
CA TYR A 194 -40.40 49.25 49.71
C TYR A 194 -39.95 49.83 51.07
N ARG A 195 -38.89 49.25 51.66
CA ARG A 195 -38.35 49.71 52.95
C ARG A 195 -37.73 51.11 52.87
N GLN A 196 -37.05 51.41 51.77
CA GLN A 196 -36.51 52.76 51.52
C GLN A 196 -37.64 53.78 51.42
N ARG A 197 -38.71 53.48 50.67
CA ARG A 197 -39.82 54.42 50.47
C ARG A 197 -40.61 54.67 51.77
N LEU A 198 -40.76 53.67 52.63
CA LEU A 198 -41.29 53.87 53.99
C LEU A 198 -40.43 54.83 54.83
N ALA A 199 -39.10 54.74 54.74
CA ALA A 199 -38.19 55.64 55.47
C ALA A 199 -38.21 57.07 54.91
N GLU A 200 -38.36 57.23 53.58
CA GLU A 200 -38.59 58.53 52.96
C GLU A 200 -39.93 59.13 53.41
N MET A 201 -41.01 58.33 53.45
CA MET A 201 -42.32 58.79 53.93
C MET A 201 -42.29 59.26 55.40
N THR A 202 -41.49 58.64 56.28
CA THR A 202 -41.34 59.14 57.65
C THR A 202 -40.68 60.52 57.72
N LEU A 203 -39.75 60.83 56.81
CA LEU A 203 -39.11 62.15 56.72
C LEU A 203 -40.04 63.21 56.10
N ASP A 204 -40.86 62.81 55.12
CA ASP A 204 -41.86 63.68 54.48
C ASP A 204 -43.05 63.98 55.43
N GLU A 205 -43.39 63.05 56.33
CA GLU A 205 -44.37 63.24 57.41
C GLU A 205 -43.87 64.24 58.47
N GLU A 206 -42.60 64.12 58.92
CA GLU A 206 -41.96 65.10 59.81
C GLU A 206 -41.87 66.52 59.21
N GLN A 207 -41.83 66.61 57.87
CA GLN A 207 -41.86 67.89 57.13
C GLN A 207 -43.27 68.40 56.82
N GLY A 208 -44.33 67.67 57.19
CA GLY A 208 -45.72 68.05 56.95
C GLY A 208 -46.16 67.98 55.47
N VAL A 209 -45.42 67.25 54.63
CA VAL A 209 -45.69 67.10 53.19
C VAL A 209 -46.78 66.04 52.93
N ILE A 210 -46.96 65.10 53.87
CA ILE A 210 -47.92 63.99 53.78
C ILE A 210 -49.18 64.31 54.60
N ALA A 211 -50.35 64.24 53.95
CA ALA A 211 -51.64 64.49 54.59
C ALA A 211 -52.33 63.23 55.15
N ASP A 212 -52.13 62.06 54.52
CA ASP A 212 -52.62 60.77 55.00
C ASP A 212 -51.61 59.67 54.66
N ARG A 213 -50.91 59.21 55.70
CA ARG A 213 -49.89 58.17 55.59
C ARG A 213 -50.48 56.77 55.41
N ALA A 214 -51.64 56.48 56.01
CA ALA A 214 -52.22 55.14 55.99
C ALA A 214 -52.64 54.72 54.58
N VAL A 215 -53.19 55.66 53.80
CA VAL A 215 -53.56 55.42 52.39
C VAL A 215 -52.33 55.11 51.53
N MET A 216 -51.25 55.88 51.66
CA MET A 216 -50.01 55.65 50.89
C MET A 216 -49.28 54.37 51.30
N GLU A 217 -49.26 54.00 52.59
CA GLU A 217 -48.72 52.70 53.01
C GLU A 217 -49.52 51.53 52.41
N GLN A 218 -50.85 51.65 52.33
CA GLN A 218 -51.70 50.62 51.75
C GLN A 218 -51.49 50.47 50.23
N GLU A 219 -51.34 51.58 49.49
CA GLU A 219 -51.02 51.55 48.06
C GLU A 219 -49.65 50.90 47.82
N LEU A 220 -48.64 51.30 48.60
CA LEU A 220 -47.28 50.75 48.53
C LEU A 220 -47.24 49.23 48.84
N GLN A 221 -48.06 48.75 49.78
CA GLN A 221 -48.24 47.33 50.07
C GLN A 221 -48.90 46.57 48.91
N GLN A 222 -49.89 47.17 48.25
CA GLN A 222 -50.52 46.57 47.06
C GLN A 222 -49.54 46.48 45.88
N THR A 223 -48.72 47.50 45.66
CA THR A 223 -47.65 47.45 44.65
C THR A 223 -46.64 46.33 44.96
N LEU A 224 -46.17 46.22 46.22
CA LEU A 224 -45.25 45.15 46.61
C LEU A 224 -45.83 43.74 46.41
N LEU A 225 -47.13 43.54 46.71
CA LEU A 225 -47.84 42.28 46.48
C LEU A 225 -48.06 41.95 44.99
N SER A 226 -48.17 42.98 44.14
CA SER A 226 -48.21 42.82 42.68
C SER A 226 -46.83 42.47 42.12
N ASP A 227 -45.77 43.09 42.66
CA ASP A 227 -44.39 42.92 42.19
C ASP A 227 -43.68 41.68 42.75
N ILE A 228 -44.19 41.11 43.86
CA ILE A 228 -43.73 39.84 44.45
C ILE A 228 -44.93 38.87 44.52
N PRO A 229 -45.29 38.23 43.39
CA PRO A 229 -46.38 37.25 43.36
C PRO A 229 -46.08 36.04 44.26
N PRO A 230 -47.11 35.35 44.80
CA PRO A 230 -46.92 34.19 45.66
C PRO A 230 -46.12 33.11 44.94
N ALA A 231 -45.16 32.52 45.65
CA ALA A 231 -44.21 31.56 45.09
C ALA A 231 -44.91 30.31 44.52
N THR A 232 -45.17 30.32 43.21
CA THR A 232 -45.45 29.09 42.45
C THR A 232 -44.23 28.20 42.58
N ASP A 233 -44.41 26.97 43.07
CA ASP A 233 -43.35 25.98 43.28
C ASP A 233 -42.43 25.87 42.05
N ALA A 234 -41.32 26.60 42.09
CA ALA A 234 -40.34 26.61 41.02
C ALA A 234 -39.61 25.27 41.06
N HIS A 235 -40.17 24.26 40.38
CA HIS A 235 -39.60 22.92 40.28
C HIS A 235 -38.16 23.01 39.79
N SER A 236 -37.22 22.98 40.74
CA SER A 236 -35.80 22.95 40.45
C SER A 236 -35.50 21.61 39.79
N HIS A 237 -35.45 21.61 38.46
CA HIS A 237 -35.01 20.47 37.66
C HIS A 237 -33.51 20.25 37.88
N ARG A 238 -33.16 19.73 39.05
CA ARG A 238 -31.82 19.25 39.41
C ARG A 238 -31.49 18.14 38.42
N SER A 239 -30.68 18.47 37.41
CA SER A 239 -30.40 17.59 36.27
C SER A 239 -29.81 16.28 36.77
N ARG A 240 -30.64 15.23 36.76
CA ARG A 240 -30.29 13.94 37.35
C ARG A 240 -29.15 13.35 36.52
N ARG A 241 -27.95 13.21 37.11
CA ARG A 241 -26.69 12.79 36.45
C ARG A 241 -26.81 11.53 35.58
N TRP A 242 -27.84 10.72 35.83
CA TRP A 242 -28.31 9.60 35.03
C TRP A 242 -28.59 9.92 33.54
N VAL A 243 -28.79 11.19 33.15
CA VAL A 243 -28.84 11.60 31.74
C VAL A 243 -27.52 11.36 31.01
N LEU A 244 -26.38 11.33 31.73
CA LEU A 244 -25.07 11.02 31.16
C LEU A 244 -24.83 9.51 30.99
N LEU A 245 -25.65 8.66 31.62
CA LEU A 245 -25.44 7.21 31.67
C LEU A 245 -25.59 6.54 30.28
N PRO A 246 -26.59 6.90 29.43
CA PRO A 246 -26.62 6.45 28.04
C PRO A 246 -25.40 6.92 27.24
N GLY A 247 -24.92 8.15 27.45
CA GLY A 247 -23.72 8.68 26.80
C GLY A 247 -22.45 7.91 27.20
N LEU A 248 -22.33 7.56 28.48
CA LEU A 248 -21.25 6.73 29.01
C LEU A 248 -21.30 5.30 28.44
N ILE A 249 -22.50 4.69 28.35
CA ILE A 249 -22.69 3.38 27.74
C ILE A 249 -22.28 3.41 26.26
N VAL A 250 -22.73 4.42 25.50
CA VAL A 250 -22.34 4.58 24.09
C VAL A 250 -20.84 4.79 23.97
N LEU A 251 -20.22 5.62 24.80
CA LEU A 251 -18.76 5.82 24.82
C LEU A 251 -18.02 4.50 25.05
N VAL A 252 -18.40 3.73 26.08
CA VAL A 252 -17.79 2.43 26.38
C VAL A 252 -17.98 1.43 25.24
N ILE A 253 -19.18 1.32 24.66
CA ILE A 253 -19.46 0.41 23.54
C ILE A 253 -18.65 0.81 22.31
N VAL A 254 -18.59 2.10 21.96
CA VAL A 254 -17.84 2.58 20.79
C VAL A 254 -16.33 2.40 20.99
N SER A 255 -15.80 2.71 22.19
CA SER A 255 -14.38 2.49 22.51
C SER A 255 -14.02 1.01 22.49
N LEU A 256 -14.86 0.14 23.06
CA LEU A 256 -14.64 -1.31 23.05
C LEU A 256 -14.74 -1.88 21.63
N ALA A 257 -15.77 -1.52 20.85
CA ALA A 257 -15.91 -1.96 19.47
C ALA A 257 -14.75 -1.48 18.59
N SER A 258 -14.27 -0.25 18.81
CA SER A 258 -13.06 0.25 18.13
C SER A 258 -11.81 -0.56 18.51
N TYR A 259 -11.61 -0.85 19.80
CA TYR A 259 -10.48 -1.67 20.26
C TYR A 259 -10.56 -3.12 19.78
N LEU A 260 -11.75 -3.74 19.76
CA LEU A 260 -11.93 -5.10 19.22
C LEU A 260 -11.69 -5.16 17.71
N LYS A 261 -11.91 -4.05 16.98
CA LYS A 261 -11.74 -3.97 15.52
C LYS A 261 -10.32 -3.54 15.09
N THR A 262 -9.64 -2.70 15.85
CA THR A 262 -8.33 -2.13 15.52
C THR A 262 -7.18 -2.62 16.41
N GLY A 263 -7.50 -3.24 17.55
CA GLY A 263 -6.52 -3.78 18.48
C GLY A 263 -5.94 -5.12 18.05
N GLY A 264 -4.72 -5.40 18.51
CA GLY A 264 -3.94 -6.59 18.13
C GLY A 264 -4.41 -7.93 18.70
N LEU A 265 -5.68 -8.08 19.10
CA LEU A 265 -6.15 -9.27 19.83
C LEU A 265 -6.06 -10.56 19.00
N THR A 266 -6.40 -10.50 17.71
CA THR A 266 -6.35 -11.68 16.82
C THR A 266 -4.91 -12.06 16.48
N GLN A 267 -4.01 -11.08 16.36
CA GLN A 267 -2.59 -11.27 16.18
C GLN A 267 -1.94 -11.85 17.45
N LEU A 268 -2.35 -11.39 18.63
CA LEU A 268 -1.90 -11.93 19.91
C LEU A 268 -2.35 -13.38 20.11
N SER A 269 -3.62 -13.71 19.84
CA SER A 269 -4.10 -15.09 19.94
C SER A 269 -3.42 -16.01 18.92
N GLY A 270 -3.20 -15.53 17.69
CA GLY A 270 -2.45 -16.28 16.67
C GLY A 270 -0.98 -16.49 17.04
N TRP A 271 -0.32 -15.48 17.61
CA TRP A 271 1.05 -15.59 18.11
C TRP A 271 1.16 -16.58 19.27
N LEU A 272 0.23 -16.54 20.24
CA LEU A 272 0.17 -17.51 21.34
C LEU A 272 0.02 -18.95 20.84
N GLN A 273 -0.87 -19.18 19.87
CA GLN A 273 -1.03 -20.50 19.23
C GLN A 273 0.23 -20.94 18.49
N VAL A 274 0.96 -20.00 17.88
CA VAL A 274 2.25 -20.30 17.24
C VAL A 274 3.32 -20.68 18.25
N GLN A 275 3.39 -20.06 19.44
CA GLN A 275 4.33 -20.45 20.49
C GLN A 275 4.13 -21.91 20.95
N GLU A 276 2.88 -22.34 21.07
CA GLU A 276 2.53 -23.71 21.46
C GLU A 276 2.93 -24.75 20.39
N VAL A 277 2.71 -24.44 19.11
CA VAL A 277 2.93 -25.37 17.99
C VAL A 277 4.36 -25.34 17.44
N TYR A 278 5.11 -24.27 17.70
CA TYR A 278 6.47 -24.05 17.17
C TYR A 278 7.47 -25.20 17.43
N PRO A 279 7.59 -25.77 18.64
CA PRO A 279 8.55 -26.85 18.90
C PRO A 279 8.30 -28.09 18.04
N ALA A 280 7.02 -28.44 17.83
CA ALA A 280 6.64 -29.59 17.00
C ALA A 280 6.96 -29.36 15.52
N LEU A 281 6.69 -28.15 14.99
CA LEU A 281 7.06 -27.80 13.61
C LEU A 281 8.58 -27.79 13.39
N ARG A 282 9.34 -27.32 14.37
CA ARG A 282 10.80 -27.36 14.33
C ARG A 282 11.32 -28.79 14.35
N ALA A 283 10.79 -29.65 15.23
CA ALA A 283 11.15 -31.07 15.26
C ALA A 283 10.82 -31.77 13.94
N GLN A 284 9.64 -31.53 13.36
CA GLN A 284 9.22 -32.10 12.08
C GLN A 284 10.14 -31.68 10.92
N LEU A 285 10.63 -30.43 10.88
CA LEU A 285 11.57 -30.01 9.83
C LEU A 285 12.95 -30.70 9.95
N MET A 286 13.37 -31.06 11.16
CA MET A 286 14.67 -31.69 11.41
C MET A 286 14.65 -33.22 11.22
N ASP A 287 13.48 -33.82 10.97
CA ASP A 287 13.31 -35.25 10.68
C ASP A 287 13.32 -35.52 9.16
N PRO A 288 14.35 -36.22 8.61
CA PRO A 288 14.43 -36.54 7.19
C PRO A 288 13.31 -37.45 6.66
N HIS A 289 12.58 -38.12 7.53
CA HIS A 289 11.49 -39.05 7.19
C HIS A 289 10.09 -38.45 7.38
N ALA A 290 10.01 -37.24 7.95
CA ALA A 290 8.73 -36.56 8.14
C ALA A 290 8.12 -36.08 6.81
N ARG A 291 6.80 -35.85 6.83
CA ARG A 291 6.10 -35.23 5.70
C ARG A 291 6.55 -33.77 5.56
N PRO A 292 6.77 -33.24 4.33
CA PRO A 292 7.10 -31.84 4.11
C PRO A 292 6.06 -30.90 4.75
N LEU A 293 6.54 -29.78 5.31
CA LEU A 293 5.68 -28.75 5.88
C LEU A 293 4.92 -27.99 4.78
N THR A 294 3.66 -27.66 5.04
CA THR A 294 2.88 -26.78 4.16
C THR A 294 3.35 -25.33 4.26
N GLN A 295 3.01 -24.49 3.27
CA GLN A 295 3.34 -23.05 3.28
C GLN A 295 2.81 -22.32 4.55
N GLU A 296 1.65 -22.75 5.06
CA GLU A 296 1.10 -22.22 6.31
C GLU A 296 1.90 -22.69 7.54
N GLN A 297 2.33 -23.94 7.57
CA GLN A 297 3.21 -24.45 8.63
C GLN A 297 4.58 -23.75 8.60
N LEU A 298 5.13 -23.48 7.41
CA LEU A 298 6.38 -22.73 7.25
C LEU A 298 6.26 -21.28 7.72
N SER A 299 5.16 -20.59 7.45
CA SER A 299 4.96 -19.21 7.94
C SER A 299 4.76 -19.14 9.46
N ARG A 300 4.04 -20.11 10.04
CA ARG A 300 3.94 -20.29 11.51
C ARG A 300 5.31 -20.60 12.13
N LEU A 301 6.09 -21.49 11.51
CA LEU A 301 7.47 -21.82 11.93
C LEU A 301 8.38 -20.57 11.88
N GLN A 302 8.27 -19.75 10.82
CA GLN A 302 9.02 -18.50 10.68
C GLN A 302 8.69 -17.52 11.83
N LEU A 303 7.40 -17.36 12.18
CA LEU A 303 6.97 -16.48 13.26
C LEU A 303 7.44 -16.98 14.63
N GLY A 304 7.35 -18.29 14.89
CA GLY A 304 7.85 -18.91 16.12
C GLY A 304 9.37 -18.74 16.27
N LEU A 305 10.13 -19.06 15.21
CA LEU A 305 11.58 -18.91 15.18
C LEU A 305 12.01 -17.44 15.38
N ARG A 306 11.39 -16.50 14.66
CA ARG A 306 11.64 -15.05 14.85
C ARG A 306 11.36 -14.59 16.28
N SER A 307 10.39 -15.21 16.98
CA SER A 307 10.08 -14.89 18.36
C SER A 307 11.14 -15.44 19.33
N GLN A 308 11.57 -16.70 19.16
CA GLN A 308 12.65 -17.28 19.98
C GLN A 308 13.96 -16.51 19.83
N LEU A 309 14.27 -16.03 18.62
CA LEU A 309 15.48 -15.24 18.34
C LEU A 309 15.48 -13.85 18.99
N GLN A 310 14.36 -13.37 19.55
CA GLN A 310 14.36 -12.16 20.39
C GLN A 310 14.96 -12.43 21.78
N THR A 311 14.86 -13.67 22.27
CA THR A 311 15.46 -14.11 23.55
C THR A 311 16.81 -14.80 23.36
N GLU A 312 17.09 -15.34 22.17
CA GLU A 312 18.35 -15.98 21.79
C GLU A 312 19.04 -15.24 20.62
N PRO A 313 19.47 -13.98 20.79
CA PRO A 313 20.02 -13.17 19.70
C PRO A 313 21.33 -13.74 19.12
N ASP A 314 22.10 -14.50 19.90
CA ASP A 314 23.38 -15.08 19.46
C ASP A 314 23.23 -16.43 18.74
N ASN A 315 21.99 -16.91 18.52
CA ASN A 315 21.73 -18.21 17.89
C ASN A 315 21.91 -18.13 16.36
N LEU A 316 23.18 -18.22 15.93
CA LEU A 316 23.61 -18.22 14.53
C LEU A 316 22.79 -19.18 13.64
N SER A 317 22.57 -20.40 14.12
CA SER A 317 21.82 -21.43 13.38
C SER A 317 20.36 -21.03 13.14
N GLY A 318 19.73 -20.39 14.13
CA GLY A 318 18.37 -19.90 14.02
C GLY A 318 18.26 -18.70 13.08
N TRP A 319 19.22 -17.76 13.09
CA TRP A 319 19.24 -16.65 12.14
C TRP A 319 19.44 -17.11 10.69
N ALA A 320 20.37 -18.03 10.45
CA ALA A 320 20.57 -18.64 9.14
C ALA A 320 19.29 -19.37 8.64
N MET A 321 18.65 -20.13 9.52
CA MET A 321 17.39 -20.81 9.23
C MET A 321 16.24 -19.82 8.96
N LEU A 322 16.15 -18.71 9.72
CA LEU A 322 15.16 -17.65 9.51
C LEU A 322 15.36 -16.97 8.15
N GLY A 323 16.61 -16.77 7.74
CA GLY A 323 16.99 -16.28 6.42
C GLY A 323 16.49 -17.19 5.30
N ARG A 324 16.82 -18.48 5.38
CA ARG A 324 16.41 -19.50 4.40
C ARG A 324 14.89 -19.68 4.33
N LEU A 325 14.20 -19.68 5.48
CA LEU A 325 12.73 -19.67 5.53
C LEU A 325 12.15 -18.40 4.88
N GLY A 326 12.76 -17.24 5.10
CA GLY A 326 12.39 -16.00 4.42
C GLY A 326 12.46 -16.12 2.90
N MET A 327 13.51 -16.75 2.36
CA MET A 327 13.65 -17.00 0.92
C MET A 327 12.55 -17.94 0.38
N VAL A 328 12.26 -19.05 1.06
CA VAL A 328 11.19 -19.99 0.66
C VAL A 328 9.80 -19.33 0.70
N LEU A 329 9.58 -18.42 1.67
CA LEU A 329 8.32 -17.69 1.84
C LEU A 329 8.24 -16.40 1.00
N ASN A 330 9.20 -16.17 0.08
CA ASN A 330 9.32 -14.97 -0.75
C ASN A 330 9.32 -13.64 0.05
N ASN A 331 9.87 -13.68 1.27
CA ASN A 331 10.04 -12.54 2.17
C ASN A 331 11.51 -12.07 2.14
N ALA A 332 11.92 -11.48 1.01
CA ALA A 332 13.30 -11.04 0.78
C ALA A 332 13.80 -10.07 1.87
N THR A 333 12.98 -9.11 2.32
CA THR A 333 13.35 -8.17 3.39
C THR A 333 13.64 -8.87 4.71
N GLY A 334 12.79 -9.81 5.12
CA GLY A 334 13.01 -10.61 6.32
C GLY A 334 14.21 -11.55 6.20
N ALA A 335 14.44 -12.10 5.00
CA ALA A 335 15.61 -12.93 4.71
C ALA A 335 16.91 -12.12 4.83
N ARG A 336 16.98 -10.95 4.18
CA ARG A 336 18.12 -10.03 4.20
C ARG A 336 18.52 -9.67 5.63
N GLN A 337 17.55 -9.22 6.44
CA GLN A 337 17.76 -8.88 7.85
C GLN A 337 18.30 -10.07 8.67
N ALA A 338 17.77 -11.27 8.45
CA ALA A 338 18.20 -12.46 9.19
C ALA A 338 19.62 -12.90 8.82
N PHE A 339 19.99 -12.84 7.54
CA PHE A 339 21.37 -13.12 7.11
C PHE A 339 22.36 -12.02 7.49
N GLU A 340 21.95 -10.75 7.54
CA GLU A 340 22.78 -9.65 8.09
C GLU A 340 23.13 -9.89 9.56
N HIS A 341 22.16 -10.28 10.39
CA HIS A 341 22.43 -10.68 11.77
C HIS A 341 23.29 -11.95 11.85
N ALA A 342 23.06 -12.96 11.01
CA ALA A 342 23.91 -14.15 10.96
C ALA A 342 25.37 -13.82 10.59
N LEU A 343 25.59 -12.87 9.67
CA LEU A 343 26.91 -12.39 9.27
C LEU A 343 27.56 -11.47 10.32
N GLN A 344 26.80 -10.75 11.14
CA GLN A 344 27.36 -10.04 12.30
C GLN A 344 27.97 -11.02 13.32
N LEU A 345 27.31 -12.17 13.52
CA LEU A 345 27.78 -13.24 14.41
C LEU A 345 28.93 -14.06 13.82
N ALA A 346 28.95 -14.30 12.50
CA ALA A 346 29.99 -15.06 11.82
C ALA A 346 30.41 -14.42 10.46
N PRO A 347 31.17 -13.31 10.47
CA PRO A 347 31.46 -12.51 9.28
C PRO A 347 32.16 -13.26 8.15
N ASN A 348 33.01 -14.24 8.49
CA ASN A 348 33.84 -15.01 7.56
C ASN A 348 33.21 -16.37 7.18
N ASN A 349 31.93 -16.60 7.49
CA ASN A 349 31.27 -17.85 7.14
C ASN A 349 30.86 -17.85 5.66
N PHE A 350 31.64 -18.56 4.83
CA PHE A 350 31.43 -18.67 3.38
C PHE A 350 29.98 -19.02 3.00
N ALA A 351 29.35 -19.98 3.68
CA ALA A 351 27.99 -20.41 3.36
C ALA A 351 26.94 -19.31 3.67
N LEU A 352 27.15 -18.51 4.72
CA LEU A 352 26.28 -17.38 5.04
C LEU A 352 26.52 -16.18 4.11
N GLN A 353 27.76 -15.95 3.68
CA GLN A 353 28.07 -14.95 2.67
C GLN A 353 27.44 -15.30 1.33
N GLN A 354 27.45 -16.58 0.92
CA GLN A 354 26.71 -17.07 -0.25
C GLN A 354 25.19 -16.92 -0.10
N ASP A 355 24.62 -17.31 1.04
CA ASP A 355 23.18 -17.21 1.28
C ASP A 355 22.71 -15.74 1.24
N TYR A 356 23.48 -14.84 1.86
CA TYR A 356 23.24 -13.39 1.81
C TYR A 356 23.35 -12.85 0.38
N ALA A 357 24.39 -13.24 -0.36
CA ALA A 357 24.53 -12.88 -1.77
C ALA A 357 23.32 -13.35 -2.60
N GLU A 358 22.82 -14.58 -2.40
CA GLU A 358 21.63 -15.09 -3.08
C GLU A 358 20.39 -14.23 -2.81
N VAL A 359 20.18 -13.76 -1.56
CA VAL A 359 19.09 -12.82 -1.25
C VAL A 359 19.24 -11.53 -2.03
N LEU A 360 20.45 -10.95 -2.02
CA LEU A 360 20.73 -9.71 -2.73
C LEU A 360 20.52 -9.86 -4.25
N THR A 361 20.96 -10.96 -4.89
CA THR A 361 20.77 -11.21 -6.33
C THR A 361 19.30 -11.35 -6.78
N ARG A 362 18.37 -11.57 -5.85
CA ARG A 362 16.93 -11.63 -6.12
C ARG A 362 16.20 -10.34 -5.75
N SER A 363 16.93 -9.31 -5.33
CA SER A 363 16.36 -8.04 -4.95
C SER A 363 15.95 -7.23 -6.18
N GLY A 364 14.84 -6.49 -6.05
CA GLY A 364 14.46 -5.48 -7.02
C GLY A 364 15.29 -4.19 -6.94
N ASP A 365 16.19 -4.07 -5.95
CA ASP A 365 17.07 -2.90 -5.80
C ASP A 365 18.38 -3.08 -6.59
N PRO A 366 18.70 -2.19 -7.56
CA PRO A 366 19.97 -2.23 -8.26
C PRO A 366 21.21 -2.06 -7.36
N GLN A 367 21.08 -1.51 -6.15
CA GLN A 367 22.19 -1.44 -5.18
C GLN A 367 22.51 -2.83 -4.61
N ASP A 368 21.50 -3.59 -4.20
CA ASP A 368 21.64 -4.96 -3.70
C ASP A 368 22.32 -5.85 -4.76
N ASN A 369 21.87 -5.79 -6.01
CA ASN A 369 22.44 -6.57 -7.13
C ASN A 369 23.93 -6.21 -7.40
N ARG A 370 24.31 -4.93 -7.27
CA ARG A 370 25.72 -4.51 -7.35
C ARG A 370 26.53 -5.03 -6.17
N GLN A 371 26.00 -4.94 -4.94
CA GLN A 371 26.66 -5.46 -3.74
C GLN A 371 26.85 -6.98 -3.81
N ALA A 372 25.84 -7.72 -4.29
CA ALA A 372 25.92 -9.15 -4.54
C ALA A 372 27.07 -9.47 -5.52
N GLY A 373 27.19 -8.72 -6.61
CA GLY A 373 28.24 -8.92 -7.61
C GLY A 373 29.65 -8.73 -7.05
N LEU A 374 29.84 -7.78 -6.13
CA LEU A 374 31.12 -7.58 -5.43
C LEU A 374 31.40 -8.73 -4.45
N LEU A 375 30.41 -9.14 -3.66
CA LEU A 375 30.54 -10.22 -2.68
C LEU A 375 30.83 -11.58 -3.35
N LEU A 376 30.11 -11.91 -4.43
CA LEU A 376 30.31 -13.13 -5.21
C LEU A 376 31.70 -13.19 -5.85
N LYS A 377 32.22 -12.05 -6.36
CA LYS A 377 33.59 -11.97 -6.87
C LYS A 377 34.63 -12.18 -5.77
N ASP A 378 34.38 -11.76 -4.54
CA ASP A 378 35.29 -12.00 -3.42
C ASP A 378 35.27 -13.47 -2.97
N LEU A 379 34.09 -14.07 -2.90
CA LEU A 379 33.89 -15.50 -2.63
C LEU A 379 34.63 -16.38 -3.65
N LEU A 380 34.63 -16.02 -4.93
CA LEU A 380 35.39 -16.74 -5.97
C LEU A 380 36.92 -16.60 -5.85
N LYS A 381 37.46 -15.59 -5.14
CA LYS A 381 38.91 -15.57 -4.85
C LYS A 381 39.31 -16.68 -3.89
N GLN A 382 38.41 -17.01 -2.97
CA GLN A 382 38.59 -18.04 -1.95
C GLN A 382 38.30 -19.44 -2.53
N HIS A 383 37.23 -19.56 -3.31
CA HIS A 383 36.78 -20.81 -3.93
C HIS A 383 36.48 -20.61 -5.44
N PRO A 384 37.50 -20.59 -6.32
CA PRO A 384 37.34 -20.22 -7.74
C PRO A 384 36.44 -21.15 -8.57
N GLN A 385 36.25 -22.39 -8.12
CA GLN A 385 35.45 -23.41 -8.78
C GLN A 385 34.12 -23.69 -8.05
N ASP A 386 33.69 -22.83 -7.13
CA ASP A 386 32.40 -23.02 -6.46
C ASP A 386 31.22 -22.80 -7.43
N ILE A 387 30.56 -23.91 -7.77
CA ILE A 387 29.46 -24.01 -8.73
C ILE A 387 28.30 -23.05 -8.38
N ARG A 388 27.96 -22.89 -7.09
CA ARG A 388 26.86 -22.04 -6.65
C ARG A 388 27.20 -20.56 -6.85
N THR A 389 28.41 -20.16 -6.47
CA THR A 389 28.90 -18.78 -6.57
C THR A 389 29.07 -18.36 -8.02
N LEU A 390 29.61 -19.23 -8.88
CA LEU A 390 29.66 -19.03 -10.33
C LEU A 390 28.25 -18.86 -10.93
N SER A 391 27.29 -19.70 -10.53
CA SER A 391 25.90 -19.62 -11.00
C SER A 391 25.22 -18.33 -10.59
N LEU A 392 25.36 -17.92 -9.32
CA LEU A 392 24.82 -16.66 -8.79
C LEU A 392 25.48 -15.44 -9.46
N LEU A 393 26.80 -15.46 -9.69
CA LEU A 393 27.50 -14.36 -10.34
C LEU A 393 27.05 -14.20 -11.79
N ALA A 394 26.95 -15.30 -12.54
CA ALA A 394 26.51 -15.27 -13.93
C ALA A 394 25.08 -14.74 -14.07
N TYR A 395 24.15 -15.22 -13.22
CA TYR A 395 22.77 -14.74 -13.19
C TYR A 395 22.69 -13.25 -12.84
N ASN A 396 23.36 -12.83 -11.76
CA ASN A 396 23.37 -11.44 -11.30
C ASN A 396 24.03 -10.47 -12.29
N ALA A 397 25.03 -10.94 -13.04
CA ALA A 397 25.63 -10.17 -14.13
C ALA A 397 24.66 -10.04 -15.32
N PHE A 398 23.95 -11.11 -15.68
CA PHE A 398 22.97 -11.10 -16.77
C PHE A 398 21.80 -10.14 -16.50
N GLU A 399 21.19 -10.22 -15.32
CA GLU A 399 20.10 -9.30 -14.89
C GLU A 399 20.55 -7.83 -14.86
N GLN A 400 21.86 -7.58 -14.65
CA GLN A 400 22.47 -6.24 -14.71
C GLN A 400 22.98 -5.85 -16.11
N GLN A 401 22.64 -6.61 -17.16
CA GLN A 401 23.09 -6.40 -18.55
C GLN A 401 24.61 -6.42 -18.73
N GLN A 402 25.35 -7.01 -17.78
CA GLN A 402 26.79 -7.22 -17.84
C GLN A 402 27.10 -8.52 -18.59
N TYR A 403 26.63 -8.60 -19.84
CA TYR A 403 26.58 -9.83 -20.63
C TYR A 403 27.94 -10.52 -20.78
N SER A 404 29.03 -9.78 -20.97
CA SER A 404 30.39 -10.33 -21.02
C SER A 404 30.74 -11.12 -19.75
N GLN A 405 30.53 -10.51 -18.57
CA GLN A 405 30.78 -11.14 -17.28
C GLN A 405 29.86 -12.35 -17.02
N ALA A 406 28.62 -12.30 -17.50
CA ALA A 406 27.70 -13.43 -17.44
C ALA A 406 28.20 -14.61 -18.30
N ILE A 407 28.60 -14.32 -19.55
CA ILE A 407 29.19 -15.29 -20.49
C ILE A 407 30.46 -15.91 -19.89
N ASP A 408 31.41 -15.11 -19.41
CA ASP A 408 32.67 -15.59 -18.80
C ASP A 408 32.42 -16.50 -17.60
N SER A 409 31.46 -16.12 -16.74
CA SER A 409 31.09 -16.89 -15.54
C SER A 409 30.41 -18.22 -15.92
N TRP A 410 29.53 -18.23 -16.92
CA TRP A 410 28.90 -19.44 -17.43
C TRP A 410 29.86 -20.35 -18.19
N GLN A 411 30.82 -19.79 -18.95
CA GLN A 411 31.87 -20.58 -19.60
C GLN A 411 32.76 -21.27 -18.57
N THR A 412 33.15 -20.55 -17.51
CA THR A 412 33.88 -21.13 -16.37
C THR A 412 33.07 -22.24 -15.70
N LEU A 413 31.77 -22.02 -15.50
CA LEU A 413 30.85 -23.02 -14.95
C LEU A 413 30.76 -24.29 -15.81
N LEU A 414 30.70 -24.17 -17.14
CA LEU A 414 30.73 -25.32 -18.06
C LEU A 414 32.03 -26.13 -18.00
N GLN A 415 33.16 -25.49 -17.70
CA GLN A 415 34.45 -26.18 -17.52
C GLN A 415 34.50 -26.98 -16.20
N VAL A 416 33.84 -26.49 -15.15
CA VAL A 416 33.83 -27.11 -13.81
C VAL A 416 32.77 -28.21 -13.67
N LEU A 417 31.63 -28.08 -14.36
CA LEU A 417 30.55 -29.08 -14.27
C LEU A 417 30.93 -30.43 -14.91
N PRO A 418 30.49 -31.58 -14.33
CA PRO A 418 30.63 -32.90 -14.95
C PRO A 418 30.04 -32.97 -16.36
N ALA A 419 30.59 -33.85 -17.22
CA ALA A 419 30.23 -33.94 -18.65
C ALA A 419 28.75 -34.30 -18.89
N ASP A 420 28.18 -35.07 -17.98
CA ASP A 420 26.81 -35.60 -17.95
C ASP A 420 25.83 -34.71 -17.16
N ASP A 421 26.27 -33.58 -16.59
CA ASP A 421 25.39 -32.72 -15.79
C ASP A 421 24.29 -32.05 -16.67
N PRO A 422 22.99 -32.28 -16.39
CA PRO A 422 21.90 -31.81 -17.24
C PRO A 422 21.78 -30.29 -17.29
N ARG A 423 22.43 -29.55 -16.37
CA ARG A 423 22.42 -28.07 -16.37
C ARG A 423 23.27 -27.50 -17.51
N ARG A 424 24.22 -28.27 -18.07
CA ARG A 424 25.13 -27.81 -19.14
C ARG A 424 24.38 -27.26 -20.35
N GLU A 425 23.30 -27.93 -20.78
CA GLU A 425 22.49 -27.49 -21.92
C GLU A 425 21.78 -26.15 -21.65
N GLY A 426 21.23 -25.97 -20.43
CA GLY A 426 20.62 -24.73 -20.01
C GLY A 426 21.62 -23.57 -19.96
N ILE A 427 22.81 -23.81 -19.41
CA ILE A 427 23.90 -22.83 -19.34
C ILE A 427 24.42 -22.46 -20.74
N ALA A 428 24.56 -23.44 -21.63
CA ALA A 428 24.95 -23.19 -23.02
C ALA A 428 23.92 -22.30 -23.74
N ARG A 429 22.61 -22.54 -23.54
CA ARG A 429 21.56 -21.65 -24.06
C ARG A 429 21.59 -20.25 -23.43
N SER A 430 21.87 -20.13 -22.13
CA SER A 430 22.05 -18.83 -21.46
C SER A 430 23.22 -18.02 -22.04
N ILE A 431 24.34 -18.68 -22.37
CA ILE A 431 25.48 -18.04 -23.05
C ILE A 431 25.07 -17.49 -24.43
N GLU A 432 24.35 -18.28 -25.25
CA GLU A 432 23.95 -17.80 -26.58
C GLU A 432 22.91 -16.67 -26.51
N HIS A 433 21.99 -16.71 -25.55
CA HIS A 433 21.06 -15.62 -25.30
C HIS A 433 21.79 -14.32 -24.89
N ALA A 434 22.77 -14.41 -24.00
CA ALA A 434 23.57 -13.26 -23.61
C ALA A 434 24.45 -12.71 -24.75
N LYS A 435 24.92 -13.56 -25.67
CA LYS A 435 25.60 -13.08 -26.89
C LYS A 435 24.64 -12.33 -27.82
N THR A 436 23.39 -12.80 -27.95
CA THR A 436 22.35 -12.10 -28.72
C THR A 436 22.10 -10.72 -28.13
N ASP A 437 21.85 -10.62 -26.82
CA ASP A 437 21.61 -9.35 -26.14
C ASP A 437 22.85 -8.41 -26.17
N ALA A 438 24.06 -8.99 -26.13
CA ALA A 438 25.32 -8.24 -26.27
C ALA A 438 25.63 -7.78 -27.70
N GLY A 439 24.83 -8.17 -28.70
CA GLY A 439 25.12 -7.91 -30.12
C GLY A 439 26.36 -8.66 -30.65
N GLN A 440 26.74 -9.77 -30.00
CA GLN A 440 27.92 -10.59 -30.32
C GLN A 440 27.61 -11.82 -31.19
N GLN A 441 26.39 -11.92 -31.73
CA GLN A 441 26.02 -13.03 -32.62
C GLN A 441 26.72 -12.92 -33.98
N SER A 442 27.31 -14.02 -34.44
CA SER A 442 27.98 -14.12 -35.74
C SER A 442 27.08 -14.60 -36.87
N SER A 443 25.80 -14.85 -36.59
CA SER A 443 24.86 -15.36 -37.59
C SER A 443 23.42 -14.91 -37.31
N GLN A 444 22.76 -14.33 -38.30
CA GLN A 444 21.40 -13.79 -38.20
C GLN A 444 20.62 -14.07 -39.49
N LEU A 445 19.58 -14.91 -39.39
CA LEU A 445 18.64 -15.19 -40.46
C LEU A 445 17.38 -14.35 -40.28
N THR A 446 17.07 -13.46 -41.21
CA THR A 446 15.76 -12.81 -41.28
C THR A 446 14.84 -13.66 -42.14
N VAL A 447 13.63 -13.93 -41.64
CA VAL A 447 12.58 -14.65 -42.37
C VAL A 447 11.38 -13.73 -42.50
N GLU A 448 10.93 -13.49 -43.73
CA GLU A 448 9.68 -12.79 -43.99
C GLU A 448 8.61 -13.79 -44.46
N VAL A 449 7.50 -13.83 -43.72
CA VAL A 449 6.43 -14.79 -43.93
C VAL A 449 5.23 -14.10 -44.56
N THR A 450 4.79 -14.61 -45.70
CA THR A 450 3.60 -14.15 -46.43
C THR A 450 2.53 -15.24 -46.48
N LEU A 451 1.28 -14.86 -46.72
CA LEU A 451 0.15 -15.78 -46.89
C LEU A 451 -0.29 -15.83 -48.35
N SER A 452 -0.66 -17.02 -48.81
CA SER A 452 -1.48 -17.14 -50.02
C SER A 452 -2.94 -16.69 -49.73
N PRO A 453 -3.68 -16.16 -50.73
CA PRO A 453 -5.09 -15.77 -50.56
C PRO A 453 -6.06 -16.89 -50.18
N GLN A 454 -5.62 -18.16 -50.30
CA GLN A 454 -6.36 -19.34 -49.84
C GLN A 454 -6.08 -19.61 -48.36
N ALA A 455 -4.80 -19.58 -47.95
CA ALA A 455 -4.41 -19.73 -46.55
C ALA A 455 -5.07 -18.64 -45.68
N GLU A 456 -5.00 -17.37 -46.09
CA GLU A 456 -5.54 -16.22 -45.36
C GLU A 456 -7.00 -16.41 -44.93
N LYS A 457 -7.85 -16.94 -45.83
CA LYS A 457 -9.28 -17.19 -45.57
C LYS A 457 -9.56 -18.38 -44.66
N MET A 458 -8.59 -19.28 -44.48
CA MET A 458 -8.72 -20.53 -43.74
C MET A 458 -7.84 -20.59 -42.49
N LEU A 459 -7.27 -19.45 -42.07
CA LEU A 459 -6.48 -19.35 -40.86
C LEU A 459 -7.33 -19.55 -39.59
N PRO A 460 -6.84 -20.33 -38.61
CA PRO A 460 -7.46 -20.44 -37.31
C PRO A 460 -7.26 -19.15 -36.49
N PRO A 461 -8.31 -18.60 -35.85
CA PRO A 461 -8.14 -17.46 -34.94
C PRO A 461 -7.27 -17.89 -33.75
N GLY A 462 -6.15 -17.19 -33.54
CA GLY A 462 -5.17 -17.53 -32.49
C GLY A 462 -4.22 -18.69 -32.85
N GLY A 463 -4.08 -19.04 -34.12
CA GLY A 463 -3.11 -20.04 -34.59
C GLY A 463 -1.67 -19.75 -34.16
N VAL A 464 -0.92 -20.80 -33.86
CA VAL A 464 0.49 -20.69 -33.43
C VAL A 464 1.40 -20.96 -34.61
N MET A 465 2.29 -20.02 -34.95
CA MET A 465 3.26 -20.19 -36.01
C MET A 465 4.57 -20.78 -35.47
N TYR A 466 5.02 -21.85 -36.09
CA TYR A 466 6.31 -22.51 -35.88
C TYR A 466 7.19 -22.28 -37.12
N ILE A 467 8.37 -21.72 -36.89
CA ILE A 467 9.43 -21.59 -37.88
C ILE A 467 10.52 -22.60 -37.50
N SER A 468 10.89 -23.47 -38.42
CA SER A 468 11.96 -24.45 -38.25
C SER A 468 12.95 -24.34 -39.40
N VAL A 469 14.22 -24.17 -39.08
CA VAL A 469 15.33 -24.19 -40.03
C VAL A 469 15.96 -25.57 -40.01
N THR A 470 16.21 -26.17 -41.18
CA THR A 470 16.98 -27.42 -41.35
C THR A 470 18.15 -27.19 -42.30
N ASP A 471 19.00 -28.20 -42.48
CA ASP A 471 20.09 -28.22 -43.48
C ASP A 471 19.62 -28.69 -44.87
N GLY A 472 18.31 -28.84 -45.09
CA GLY A 472 17.72 -29.39 -46.31
C GLY A 472 17.94 -30.89 -46.57
N VAL A 473 18.64 -31.61 -45.68
CA VAL A 473 18.97 -33.05 -45.81
C VAL A 473 18.36 -33.87 -44.67
N SER A 474 18.47 -33.36 -43.45
CA SER A 474 17.90 -33.93 -42.24
C SER A 474 16.57 -33.25 -41.90
N PRO A 475 15.54 -34.01 -41.47
CA PRO A 475 14.30 -33.42 -40.97
C PRO A 475 14.45 -32.81 -39.57
N VAL A 476 15.60 -32.98 -38.90
CA VAL A 476 15.85 -32.47 -37.55
C VAL A 476 16.20 -30.97 -37.63
N PRO A 477 15.41 -30.08 -37.00
CA PRO A 477 15.70 -28.64 -37.02
C PRO A 477 17.01 -28.29 -36.34
N VAL A 478 17.74 -27.32 -36.92
CA VAL A 478 18.92 -26.69 -36.32
C VAL A 478 18.54 -25.45 -35.51
N ALA A 479 17.46 -24.76 -35.89
CA ALA A 479 16.88 -23.66 -35.13
C ALA A 479 15.34 -23.67 -35.20
N VAL A 480 14.66 -23.32 -34.11
CA VAL A 480 13.19 -23.28 -34.04
C VAL A 480 12.72 -22.03 -33.30
N LYS A 481 11.72 -21.34 -33.87
CA LYS A 481 11.05 -20.19 -33.24
C LYS A 481 9.54 -20.39 -33.27
N ARG A 482 8.88 -20.14 -32.14
CA ARG A 482 7.42 -20.22 -31.97
C ARG A 482 6.88 -18.83 -31.67
N ILE A 483 5.92 -18.35 -32.46
CA ILE A 483 5.24 -17.05 -32.24
C ILE A 483 3.73 -17.18 -32.48
N SER A 484 2.97 -16.24 -31.91
CA SER A 484 1.57 -16.01 -32.29
C SER A 484 1.52 -14.81 -33.23
N PRO A 485 1.36 -14.98 -34.55
CA PRO A 485 1.37 -13.87 -35.50
C PRO A 485 0.12 -12.99 -35.33
N GLY A 486 0.31 -11.67 -35.38
CA GLY A 486 -0.79 -10.69 -35.29
C GLY A 486 -1.35 -10.27 -36.65
N HIS A 487 -0.46 -9.93 -37.59
CA HIS A 487 -0.78 -9.45 -38.94
C HIS A 487 0.29 -9.97 -39.90
N PHE A 488 -0.03 -10.12 -41.19
CA PHE A 488 0.93 -10.51 -42.23
C PHE A 488 1.18 -9.34 -43.21
N PRO A 489 2.38 -9.22 -43.82
CA PRO A 489 3.55 -10.10 -43.66
C PRO A 489 4.18 -10.02 -42.26
N VAL A 490 4.81 -11.12 -41.84
CA VAL A 490 5.53 -11.20 -40.55
C VAL A 490 7.03 -11.31 -40.84
N SER A 491 7.81 -10.30 -40.47
CA SER A 491 9.27 -10.39 -40.44
C SER A 491 9.75 -10.82 -39.06
N LEU A 492 10.68 -11.78 -39.00
CA LEU A 492 11.24 -12.30 -37.76
C LEU A 492 12.69 -12.75 -37.95
N THR A 493 13.53 -12.54 -36.94
CA THR A 493 14.94 -12.97 -36.94
C THR A 493 15.11 -14.32 -36.23
N LEU A 494 16.09 -15.12 -36.66
CA LEU A 494 16.62 -16.27 -35.94
C LEU A 494 18.15 -16.19 -35.85
N ASP A 495 18.69 -16.71 -34.76
CA ASP A 495 20.13 -16.81 -34.49
C ASP A 495 20.44 -18.11 -33.70
N ASP A 496 21.68 -18.26 -33.22
CA ASP A 496 22.11 -19.43 -32.44
C ASP A 496 21.38 -19.60 -31.10
N SER A 497 20.76 -18.56 -30.54
CA SER A 497 19.93 -18.70 -29.32
C SER A 497 18.65 -19.53 -29.58
N ASN A 498 18.27 -19.70 -30.85
CA ASN A 498 17.10 -20.49 -31.26
C ASN A 498 17.45 -21.95 -31.57
N ALA A 499 18.72 -22.36 -31.35
CA ALA A 499 19.16 -23.72 -31.61
C ALA A 499 18.61 -24.74 -30.59
N MET A 500 18.23 -25.93 -31.07
CA MET A 500 17.75 -27.02 -30.20
C MET A 500 18.87 -27.92 -29.68
N LEU A 501 20.04 -27.94 -30.33
CA LEU A 501 21.18 -28.78 -29.98
C LEU A 501 22.47 -27.97 -30.08
N GLN A 502 23.35 -28.08 -29.08
CA GLN A 502 24.58 -27.29 -29.01
C GLN A 502 25.55 -27.54 -30.18
N GLU A 503 25.56 -28.76 -30.73
CA GLU A 503 26.38 -29.19 -31.88
C GLU A 503 25.76 -28.82 -33.25
N ARG A 504 24.47 -28.49 -33.30
CA ARG A 504 23.73 -28.16 -34.54
C ARG A 504 23.06 -26.79 -34.41
N ARG A 505 23.86 -25.76 -34.64
CA ARG A 505 23.47 -24.35 -34.55
C ARG A 505 23.26 -23.75 -35.94
N LEU A 506 22.76 -22.52 -36.02
CA LEU A 506 22.61 -21.84 -37.31
C LEU A 506 23.99 -21.47 -37.88
N SER A 507 24.88 -20.92 -37.05
CA SER A 507 26.26 -20.54 -37.41
C SER A 507 27.13 -21.69 -37.96
N THR A 508 26.82 -22.95 -37.62
CA THR A 508 27.61 -24.12 -38.05
C THR A 508 27.13 -24.77 -39.35
N GLN A 509 26.03 -24.28 -39.96
CA GLN A 509 25.52 -24.83 -41.21
C GLN A 509 26.28 -24.33 -42.44
N LYS A 510 26.24 -25.13 -43.52
CA LYS A 510 26.75 -24.74 -44.86
C LYS A 510 25.64 -24.33 -45.82
N GLN A 511 24.41 -24.78 -45.54
CA GLN A 511 23.21 -24.50 -46.29
C GLN A 511 22.02 -24.60 -45.35
N ILE A 512 20.92 -23.91 -45.65
CA ILE A 512 19.70 -23.91 -44.85
C ILE A 512 18.46 -24.04 -45.71
N GLN A 513 17.39 -24.55 -45.09
CA GLN A 513 16.02 -24.51 -45.59
C GLN A 513 15.10 -24.07 -44.47
N VAL A 514 14.21 -23.12 -44.75
CA VAL A 514 13.23 -22.60 -43.79
C VAL A 514 11.88 -23.21 -44.07
N ARG A 515 11.26 -23.83 -43.06
CA ARG A 515 9.86 -24.27 -43.08
C ARG A 515 9.06 -23.48 -42.05
N VAL A 516 7.91 -22.96 -42.46
CA VAL A 516 6.98 -22.23 -41.60
C VAL A 516 5.65 -22.98 -41.59
N ARG A 517 5.06 -23.23 -40.42
CA ARG A 517 3.76 -23.91 -40.24
C ARG A 517 2.90 -23.15 -39.24
N ILE A 518 1.61 -23.02 -39.51
CA ILE A 518 0.62 -22.48 -38.58
C ILE A 518 -0.23 -23.64 -38.04
N ALA A 519 -0.04 -23.94 -36.76
CA ALA A 519 -0.70 -25.02 -36.03
C ALA A 519 -2.10 -24.59 -35.56
N ARG A 520 -3.14 -25.34 -35.93
CA ARG A 520 -4.54 -24.99 -35.58
C ARG A 520 -4.88 -25.11 -34.09
N ASN A 521 -4.22 -26.04 -33.38
CA ASN A 521 -4.44 -26.30 -31.95
C ASN A 521 -3.21 -26.00 -31.07
N GLY A 522 -2.20 -25.32 -31.63
CA GLY A 522 -0.98 -24.97 -30.92
C GLY A 522 -0.03 -26.13 -30.60
N ARG A 523 -0.20 -27.32 -31.22
CA ARG A 523 0.76 -28.43 -31.08
C ARG A 523 1.99 -28.27 -31.97
N ALA A 524 3.13 -28.71 -31.47
CA ALA A 524 4.42 -28.61 -32.17
C ALA A 524 4.61 -29.61 -33.33
N ASN A 525 3.94 -30.76 -33.27
CA ASN A 525 3.93 -31.74 -34.36
C ASN A 525 3.00 -31.26 -35.49
N PRO A 526 3.31 -31.56 -36.77
CA PRO A 526 2.38 -31.32 -37.89
C PRO A 526 1.13 -32.19 -37.76
N GLU A 527 -0.05 -31.61 -37.97
CA GLU A 527 -1.32 -32.33 -38.03
C GLU A 527 -2.05 -32.06 -39.37
N PRO A 528 -2.88 -33.00 -39.85
CA PRO A 528 -3.69 -32.81 -41.06
C PRO A 528 -4.52 -31.52 -41.00
N GLY A 529 -4.46 -30.73 -42.07
CA GLY A 529 -5.14 -29.44 -42.16
C GLY A 529 -4.35 -28.22 -41.68
N ASP A 530 -3.14 -28.38 -41.12
CA ASP A 530 -2.25 -27.24 -40.82
C ASP A 530 -1.73 -26.58 -42.10
N TRP A 531 -1.63 -25.26 -42.12
CA TRP A 531 -1.04 -24.51 -43.25
C TRP A 531 0.48 -24.39 -43.10
N PHE A 532 1.23 -24.58 -44.18
CA PHE A 532 2.68 -24.46 -44.19
C PHE A 532 3.27 -23.91 -45.50
N GLY A 533 4.50 -23.43 -45.42
CA GLY A 533 5.35 -23.01 -46.54
C GLY A 533 6.79 -23.50 -46.32
N VAL A 534 7.56 -23.65 -47.40
CA VAL A 534 8.97 -24.10 -47.35
C VAL A 534 9.79 -23.33 -48.39
N SER A 535 10.95 -22.82 -47.99
CA SER A 535 11.91 -22.17 -48.91
C SER A 535 12.63 -23.18 -49.80
N ALA A 536 13.33 -22.68 -50.82
CA ALA A 536 14.43 -23.42 -51.43
C ALA A 536 15.53 -23.72 -50.39
N VAL A 537 16.33 -24.75 -50.65
CA VAL A 537 17.60 -24.95 -49.94
C VAL A 537 18.60 -23.94 -50.49
N VAL A 538 19.21 -23.11 -49.64
CA VAL A 538 20.17 -22.06 -50.04
C VAL A 538 21.49 -22.24 -49.29
N PRO A 539 22.66 -21.93 -49.91
CA PRO A 539 23.95 -21.86 -49.20
C PRO A 539 23.88 -20.83 -48.08
N TRP A 540 24.50 -21.11 -46.93
CA TRP A 540 24.49 -20.24 -45.76
C TRP A 540 25.83 -19.53 -45.59
N ASP A 541 25.80 -18.20 -45.47
CA ASP A 541 26.98 -17.33 -45.29
C ASP A 541 27.04 -16.66 -43.90
N GLY A 542 26.02 -16.86 -43.07
CA GLY A 542 25.86 -16.26 -41.75
C GLY A 542 24.80 -15.16 -41.68
N HIS A 543 24.49 -14.43 -42.77
CA HIS A 543 23.58 -13.28 -42.73
C HIS A 543 22.72 -13.19 -43.99
N GLN A 544 21.49 -13.74 -43.94
CA GLN A 544 20.59 -13.74 -45.09
C GLN A 544 19.15 -13.36 -44.72
N HIS A 545 18.40 -12.96 -45.74
CA HIS A 545 16.96 -12.77 -45.70
C HIS A 545 16.29 -13.84 -46.58
N ILE A 546 15.27 -14.53 -46.06
CA ILE A 546 14.54 -15.59 -46.77
C ILE A 546 13.03 -15.33 -46.69
N ASP A 547 12.40 -15.21 -47.86
CA ASP A 547 10.95 -15.12 -47.98
C ASP A 547 10.32 -16.53 -47.96
N VAL A 548 9.24 -16.70 -47.20
CA VAL A 548 8.45 -17.95 -47.15
C VAL A 548 6.97 -17.64 -47.30
N ALA A 549 6.39 -18.03 -48.43
CA ALA A 549 4.95 -17.99 -48.65
C ALA A 549 4.28 -19.26 -48.08
N ILE A 550 3.21 -19.07 -47.30
CA ILE A 550 2.37 -20.16 -46.79
C ILE A 550 1.29 -20.47 -47.84
N ASP A 551 1.53 -21.52 -48.61
CA ASP A 551 0.77 -21.88 -49.82
C ASP A 551 0.17 -23.30 -49.78
N LYS A 552 0.59 -24.16 -48.85
CA LYS A 552 0.22 -25.58 -48.79
C LYS A 552 -0.49 -25.94 -47.49
N GLN A 553 -1.32 -26.97 -47.57
CA GLN A 553 -1.94 -27.59 -46.41
C GLN A 553 -1.33 -28.98 -46.17
N GLN A 554 -1.10 -29.32 -44.91
CA GLN A 554 -0.65 -30.64 -44.49
C GLN A 554 -1.78 -31.66 -44.79
N PRO A 555 -1.51 -32.74 -45.56
CA PRO A 555 -2.52 -33.75 -45.91
C PRO A 555 -3.00 -34.55 -44.69
#